data_AF-A0A192CLS7-F1
#
_entry.id   AF-A0A192CLS7-F1
#
_cell.length_a   1.000
_cell.length_b   1.000
_cell.length_c   1.000
_cell.angle_alpha   90.00
_cell.angle_beta   90.00
_cell.angle_gamma   90.00
#
_symmetry.space_group_name_H-M   'P 1'
#
loop_
_entity.id
_entity.type
_entity.pdbx_description
1 polymer ?
#
loop_
_entity_poly.entity_id
_entity_poly.type
_entity_poly.pdbx_seq_one_letter_code
_entity_poly.pdbx_strand_id
1 'polypeptide(L)'
;MIFTHPLMCEFLAQQTERRNQRAQLIAERLEKAQIPGALEGAQQLAQGGAVTRGHFARFLVECGKASSMADVFKKYLARGKNRIRSATVVYNRTSY
;
A
#
# COMPACT_ATOMS: atom_id res chain seq x y z
N MET A 1 -8.21 -36.21 2.01
CA MET A 1 -9.45 -35.61 1.45
C MET A 1 -9.35 -34.10 1.65
N ILE A 2 -9.32 -33.33 0.57
CA ILE A 2 -9.30 -31.86 0.65
C ILE A 2 -10.77 -31.44 0.79
N PHE A 3 -11.18 -30.99 1.97
CA PHE A 3 -12.55 -30.52 2.19
C PHE A 3 -12.75 -29.19 1.46
N THR A 4 -13.23 -29.23 0.22
CA THR A 4 -13.60 -28.05 -0.57
C THR A 4 -15.09 -27.83 -0.48
N HIS A 5 -15.54 -27.16 0.58
CA HIS A 5 -16.94 -26.72 0.67
C HIS A 5 -17.14 -25.56 -0.32
N PRO A 6 -18.09 -25.63 -1.27
CA PRO A 6 -18.21 -24.65 -2.35
C PRO A 6 -18.38 -23.21 -1.84
N LEU A 7 -19.20 -23.00 -0.80
CA LEU A 7 -19.38 -21.69 -0.18
C LEU A 7 -18.09 -21.13 0.45
N MET A 8 -17.22 -22.00 0.97
CA MET A 8 -15.94 -21.57 1.56
C MET A 8 -14.97 -21.14 0.45
N CYS A 9 -14.88 -21.90 -0.64
CA CYS A 9 -14.08 -21.56 -1.80
C CYS A 9 -14.51 -20.22 -2.40
N GLU A 10 -15.82 -20.02 -2.57
CA GLU A 10 -16.39 -18.76 -3.07
C GLU A 10 -16.05 -17.58 -2.13
N PHE A 11 -16.24 -17.75 -0.82
CA PHE A 11 -15.92 -16.72 0.15
C PHE A 11 -14.43 -16.34 0.14
N LEU A 12 -13.53 -17.32 0.01
CA LEU A 12 -12.09 -17.08 -0.11
C LEU A 12 -11.72 -16.35 -1.40
N ALA A 13 -12.40 -16.65 -2.51
CA ALA A 13 -12.22 -15.95 -3.78
C ALA A 13 -12.64 -14.47 -3.64
N GLN A 14 -13.84 -14.21 -3.10
CA GLN A 14 -14.32 -12.85 -2.84
C GLN A 14 -13.42 -12.08 -1.86
N GLN A 15 -12.88 -12.75 -0.85
CA GLN A 15 -11.93 -12.14 0.09
C GLN A 15 -10.62 -11.76 -0.59
N THR A 16 -10.15 -12.56 -1.55
CA THR A 16 -8.95 -12.29 -2.34
C THR A 16 -9.16 -11.10 -3.26
N GLU A 17 -10.29 -11.06 -3.95
CA GLU A 17 -10.67 -9.92 -4.80
C GLU A 17 -10.74 -8.61 -4.01
N ARG A 18 -11.39 -8.61 -2.85
CA ARG A 18 -11.44 -7.44 -1.96
C ARG A 18 -10.05 -6.98 -1.49
N ARG A 19 -9.09 -7.89 -1.33
CA ARG A 19 -7.69 -7.51 -1.02
C ARG A 19 -7.02 -6.84 -2.21
N ASN A 20 -7.23 -7.36 -3.42
CA ASN A 20 -6.67 -6.80 -4.65
C ASN A 20 -7.23 -5.41 -4.94
N GLN A 21 -8.55 -5.23 -4.86
CA GLN A 21 -9.21 -3.93 -5.00
C GLN A 21 -8.64 -2.91 -3.99
N ARG A 22 -8.45 -3.32 -2.73
CA ARG A 22 -7.84 -2.44 -1.72
C ARG A 22 -6.39 -2.10 -2.05
N ALA A 23 -5.61 -3.03 -2.60
CA ALA A 23 -4.22 -2.77 -3.01
C ALA A 23 -4.17 -1.73 -4.14
N GLN A 24 -5.04 -1.86 -5.14
CA GLN A 24 -5.19 -0.87 -6.22
C GLN A 24 -5.54 0.52 -5.68
N LEU A 25 -6.55 0.61 -4.80
CA LEU A 25 -6.93 1.88 -4.16
C LEU A 25 -5.81 2.52 -3.34
N ILE A 26 -4.93 1.73 -2.73
CA ILE A 26 -3.75 2.26 -2.02
C ILE A 26 -2.74 2.81 -3.03
N ALA A 27 -2.47 2.07 -4.11
CA ALA A 27 -1.54 2.48 -5.15
C ALA A 27 -1.98 3.77 -5.84
N GLU A 28 -3.24 3.89 -6.27
CA GLU A 28 -3.78 5.11 -6.89
C GLU A 28 -3.60 6.35 -5.99
N ARG A 29 -3.76 6.18 -4.69
CA ARG A 29 -3.58 7.29 -3.75
C ARG A 29 -2.10 7.64 -3.56
N LEU A 30 -1.19 6.66 -3.61
CA LEU A 30 0.26 6.89 -3.59
C LEU A 30 0.74 7.57 -4.87
N GLU A 31 0.18 7.20 -6.02
CA GLU A 31 0.42 7.90 -7.29
C GLU A 31 -0.01 9.37 -7.23
N LYS A 32 -1.19 9.66 -6.68
CA LYS A 32 -1.64 11.04 -6.41
C LYS A 32 -0.70 11.81 -5.47
N ALA A 33 0.08 11.11 -4.66
CA ALA A 33 1.13 11.68 -3.80
C ALA A 33 2.52 11.70 -4.46
N GLN A 34 2.60 11.54 -5.78
CA GLN A 34 3.85 11.53 -6.57
C GLN A 34 4.77 10.35 -6.20
N ILE A 35 4.19 9.19 -5.91
CA ILE A 35 4.89 7.92 -5.67
C ILE A 35 4.35 6.89 -6.67
N PRO A 36 4.81 6.91 -7.93
CA PRO A 36 4.42 5.92 -8.93
C PRO A 36 5.06 4.56 -8.64
N GLY A 37 4.50 3.49 -9.21
CA GLY A 37 5.06 2.13 -9.13
C GLY A 37 4.79 1.41 -7.80
N ALA A 38 3.93 1.96 -6.94
CA ALA A 38 3.69 1.42 -5.60
C ALA A 38 3.01 0.05 -5.61
N LEU A 39 2.17 -0.24 -6.60
CA LEU A 39 1.50 -1.53 -6.71
C LEU A 39 2.49 -2.62 -7.11
N GLU A 40 3.27 -2.37 -8.15
CA GLU A 40 4.25 -3.30 -8.71
C GLU A 40 5.31 -3.64 -7.66
N GLY A 41 5.86 -2.63 -6.97
CA GLY A 41 6.82 -2.85 -5.90
C GLY A 41 6.23 -3.66 -4.74
N ALA A 42 4.99 -3.35 -4.33
CA ALA A 42 4.32 -4.14 -3.30
C ALA A 42 4.00 -5.58 -3.73
N GLN A 43 3.73 -5.83 -5.02
CA GLN A 43 3.50 -7.16 -5.58
C GLN A 43 4.78 -7.99 -5.65
N GLN A 44 5.89 -7.38 -6.08
CA GLN A 44 7.21 -8.04 -6.08
C GLN A 44 7.58 -8.49 -4.66
N LEU A 45 7.37 -7.62 -3.67
CA LEU A 45 7.62 -7.92 -2.26
C LEU A 45 6.66 -8.95 -1.66
N ALA A 46 5.49 -9.16 -2.27
CA ALA A 46 4.54 -10.18 -1.86
C ALA A 46 4.89 -11.58 -2.38
N GLN A 47 5.81 -11.71 -3.36
CA GLN A 47 6.30 -12.97 -3.91
C GLN A 47 5.18 -13.93 -4.35
N GLY A 48 4.16 -13.40 -5.04
CA GLY A 48 2.98 -14.17 -5.47
C GLY A 48 1.92 -14.38 -4.38
N GLY A 49 2.16 -13.90 -3.15
CA GLY A 49 1.19 -13.86 -2.07
C GLY A 49 0.25 -12.65 -2.13
N ALA A 50 -0.69 -12.60 -1.18
CA ALA A 50 -1.63 -11.49 -1.07
C ALA A 50 -0.93 -10.18 -0.68
N VAL A 51 -1.20 -9.11 -1.42
CA VAL A 51 -0.63 -7.78 -1.13
C VAL A 51 -1.21 -7.22 0.17
N THR A 52 -0.33 -6.76 1.06
CA THR A 52 -0.69 -6.15 2.35
C THR A 52 -0.06 -4.77 2.50
N ARG A 53 -0.53 -4.01 3.50
CA ARG A 53 0.05 -2.71 3.85
C ARG A 53 1.54 -2.79 4.23
N GLY A 54 2.00 -3.95 4.72
CA GLY A 54 3.41 -4.16 5.02
C GLY A 54 4.29 -4.16 3.76
N HIS A 55 3.80 -4.70 2.65
CA HIS A 55 4.53 -4.69 1.37
C HIS A 55 4.67 -3.28 0.82
N PHE A 56 3.59 -2.48 0.85
CA PHE A 56 3.68 -1.05 0.53
C PHE A 56 4.65 -0.30 1.45
N ALA A 57 4.69 -0.64 2.73
CA ALA A 57 5.60 0.00 3.66
C ALA A 57 7.08 -0.27 3.34
N ARG A 58 7.42 -1.52 3.01
CA ARG A 58 8.77 -1.88 2.56
C ARG A 58 9.16 -1.12 1.29
N PHE A 59 8.28 -1.12 0.28
CA PHE A 59 8.51 -0.37 -0.96
C PHE A 59 8.77 1.11 -0.71
N LEU A 60 7.98 1.75 0.17
CA LEU A 60 8.15 3.17 0.50
C LEU A 60 9.48 3.48 1.23
N VAL A 61 10.01 2.53 1.99
CA VAL A 61 11.35 2.63 2.59
C VAL A 61 12.44 2.43 1.54
N GLU A 62 12.30 1.42 0.67
CA GLU A 62 13.25 1.12 -0.42
C GLU A 62 13.37 2.28 -1.42
N CYS A 63 12.27 2.97 -1.72
CA CYS A 63 12.27 4.17 -2.56
C CYS A 63 12.73 5.45 -1.84
N GLY A 64 13.16 5.36 -0.57
CA GLY A 64 13.66 6.50 0.20
C GLY A 64 12.60 7.53 0.60
N LYS A 65 11.30 7.20 0.50
CA LYS A 65 10.19 8.10 0.88
C LYS A 65 9.96 8.14 2.39
N ALA A 66 10.48 7.15 3.12
CA ALA A 66 10.48 7.11 4.58
C ALA A 66 11.73 6.40 5.10
N SER A 67 12.21 6.85 6.27
CA SER A 67 13.41 6.30 6.90
C SER A 67 13.14 5.03 7.72
N SER A 68 11.87 4.78 8.08
CA SER A 68 11.48 3.60 8.87
C SER A 68 10.06 3.15 8.53
N MET A 69 9.77 1.87 8.82
CA MET A 69 8.42 1.31 8.68
C MET A 69 7.40 2.07 9.54
N ALA A 70 7.78 2.50 10.75
CA ALA A 70 6.94 3.30 11.64
C ALA A 70 6.57 4.65 11.01
N ASP A 71 7.53 5.31 10.36
CA ASP A 71 7.29 6.57 9.63
C ASP A 71 6.34 6.37 8.47
N VAL A 72 6.41 5.24 7.76
CA VAL A 72 5.47 4.95 6.67
C VAL A 72 4.04 4.84 7.20
N PHE A 73 3.83 4.08 8.28
CA PHE A 73 2.50 3.95 8.87
C PHE A 73 1.98 5.28 9.43
N LYS A 74 2.87 6.15 9.92
CA LYS A 74 2.49 7.48 10.41
C LYS A 74 2.17 8.47 9.29
N LYS A 75 2.94 8.46 8.19
CA LYS A 75 2.85 9.45 7.10
C LYS A 75 1.84 9.05 6.02
N TYR A 76 1.81 7.78 5.64
CA TYR A 76 1.10 7.28 4.45
C TYR A 76 0.02 6.23 4.74
N LEU A 77 0.16 5.40 5.78
CA LEU A 77 -0.70 4.21 5.98
C LEU A 77 -1.47 4.16 7.33
N ALA A 78 -1.74 5.32 7.95
CA ALA A 78 -2.37 5.40 9.28
C ALA A 78 -3.83 4.89 9.29
N ARG A 79 -4.29 4.35 10.44
CA ARG A 79 -5.64 3.77 10.61
C ARG A 79 -6.66 4.86 10.99
N GLY A 80 -7.51 5.27 10.05
CA GLY A 80 -8.56 6.30 10.23
C GLY A 80 -8.82 7.08 8.93
N LYS A 81 -9.94 7.82 8.81
CA LYS A 81 -10.43 8.52 7.59
C LYS A 81 -9.29 9.17 6.78
N ASN A 82 -8.85 8.43 5.74
CA ASN A 82 -7.90 8.76 4.68
C ASN A 82 -6.78 9.74 5.02
N ARG A 83 -5.56 9.26 5.28
CA ARG A 83 -4.41 10.13 5.05
C ARG A 83 -3.28 9.52 4.24
N ILE A 84 -3.23 9.97 3.00
CA ILE A 84 -2.03 10.12 2.19
C ILE A 84 -1.88 11.62 1.94
N ARG A 85 -0.86 12.24 2.54
CA ARG A 85 -0.28 13.56 2.21
C ARG A 85 1.22 13.42 2.54
N SER A 86 2.16 13.75 1.66
CA SER A 86 2.38 15.09 1.13
C SER A 86 2.93 15.16 -0.32
N ALA A 87 2.48 16.17 -1.08
CA ALA A 87 3.18 16.70 -2.26
C ALA A 87 4.18 17.84 -1.90
N THR A 88 4.29 18.19 -0.61
CA THR A 88 5.02 19.34 -0.04
C THR A 88 5.81 18.90 1.22
N VAL A 89 7.12 18.95 1.40
CA VAL A 89 8.08 20.04 1.14
C VAL A 89 8.03 20.54 -0.31
N VAL A 90 7.06 21.40 -0.59
CA VAL A 90 6.98 22.17 -1.82
C VAL A 90 7.92 23.29 -1.47
N TYR A 91 9.07 23.29 -2.16
CA TYR A 91 9.84 24.48 -2.49
C TYR A 91 9.46 25.74 -1.67
N ASN A 92 10.37 26.17 -0.79
CA ASN A 92 10.39 27.39 0.03
C ASN A 92 9.91 27.27 1.50
N ARG A 93 10.66 27.51 2.58
CA ARG A 93 12.05 27.98 2.83
C ARG A 93 12.74 28.78 1.73
N THR A 94 12.10 29.81 1.21
CA THR A 94 12.80 31.07 0.94
C THR A 94 12.96 31.70 2.34
N SER A 95 14.16 31.83 2.90
CA SER A 95 15.12 32.94 2.61
C SER A 95 14.31 34.22 2.43
N TYR A 96 14.11 35.09 3.41
CA TYR A 96 15.03 35.72 4.37
C TYR A 96 14.30 36.07 5.66
#